data_AF-A0A9D1JUK5-F1
#
_entry.id   AF-A0A9D1JUK5-F1
#
_cell.length_a   1.000
_cell.length_b   1.000
_cell.length_c   1.000
_cell.angle_alpha   90.00
_cell.angle_beta   90.00
_cell.angle_gamma   90.00
#
_symmetry.space_group_name_H-M   'P 1'
#
loop_
_entity.id
_entity.type
_entity.pdbx_description
1 polymer ?
#
loop_
_entity_poly.entity_id
_entity_poly.type
_entity_poly.pdbx_seq_one_letter_code
_entity_poly.pdbx_strand_id
1 'polypeptide(L)'
;MKATRIAALVLALAMVFALAGCGEAAEPIDVSALGQQLVDAAGFGEPMNALDGAVALGLYGAPEGTTVAAWAGTGATAEEVAVFDCGSAEAAGALVKTLEQRNDVRASQYADYDPEEVPKLENALIISGGQYVVLLVAQDQGDAAKIASDALAKAA
;
A
#
# COMPACT_ATOMS: atom_id res chain seq x y z
N MET A 1 15.12 -19.87 61.03
CA MET A 1 14.13 -19.53 59.98
C MET A 1 13.96 -18.03 59.98
N LYS A 2 13.84 -17.30 58.88
CA LYS A 2 14.02 -17.54 57.43
C LYS A 2 13.91 -16.12 56.83
N ALA A 3 14.85 -15.77 55.96
CA ALA A 3 14.73 -14.73 54.94
C ALA A 3 14.38 -13.30 55.41
N THR A 4 15.36 -12.57 55.93
CA THR A 4 15.35 -11.11 55.88
C THR A 4 16.53 -10.69 55.00
N ARG A 5 16.28 -9.84 53.99
CA ARG A 5 17.28 -9.15 53.14
C ARG A 5 17.87 -9.93 51.95
N ILE A 6 17.02 -10.36 51.01
CA ILE A 6 17.43 -10.55 49.61
C ILE A 6 16.36 -9.90 48.73
N ALA A 7 16.29 -8.58 48.77
CA ALA A 7 15.39 -7.78 47.94
C ALA A 7 16.15 -6.54 47.46
N ALA A 8 17.19 -6.73 46.65
CA ALA A 8 17.90 -5.60 46.02
C ALA A 8 18.78 -5.98 44.81
N LEU A 9 18.96 -7.25 44.43
CA LEU A 9 20.01 -7.63 43.49
C LEU A 9 19.60 -8.71 42.46
N VAL A 10 18.37 -8.63 41.95
CA VAL A 10 17.94 -9.42 40.77
C VAL A 10 17.38 -8.53 39.65
N LEU A 11 17.43 -7.20 39.79
CA LEU A 11 16.83 -6.24 38.87
C LEU A 11 17.78 -5.75 37.74
N ALA A 12 18.75 -6.56 37.29
CA ALA A 12 19.75 -6.07 36.34
C ALA A 12 20.17 -7.06 35.23
N LEU A 13 19.48 -8.20 35.03
CA LEU A 13 19.88 -9.15 33.99
C LEU A 13 18.71 -9.84 33.29
N ALA A 14 17.67 -9.08 32.94
CA ALA A 14 16.56 -9.57 32.11
C ALA A 14 16.12 -8.54 31.04
N MET A 15 17.05 -7.72 30.54
CA MET A 15 16.77 -6.66 29.55
C MET A 15 17.61 -6.78 28.26
N VAL A 16 18.03 -7.99 27.85
CA VAL A 16 18.93 -8.15 26.68
C VAL A 16 18.47 -9.19 25.65
N PHE A 17 17.30 -9.82 25.73
CA PHE A 17 16.92 -10.86 24.75
C PHE A 17 15.50 -10.75 24.18
N ALA A 18 15.14 -9.61 23.59
CA ALA A 18 13.94 -9.51 22.74
C ALA A 18 14.14 -8.69 21.44
N LEU A 19 15.38 -8.48 20.99
CA LEU A 19 15.66 -7.84 19.69
C LEU A 19 16.36 -8.76 18.69
N ALA A 20 16.31 -10.08 18.93
CA ALA A 20 16.46 -11.06 17.85
C ALA A 20 15.08 -11.26 17.19
N GLY A 21 14.52 -10.18 16.64
CA GLY A 21 13.61 -10.32 15.51
C GLY A 21 14.48 -10.89 14.39
N CYS A 22 14.44 -12.21 14.24
CA CYS A 22 15.13 -12.92 13.18
C CYS A 22 14.82 -12.20 11.88
N GLY A 23 15.84 -11.58 11.28
CA GLY A 23 15.82 -11.12 9.91
C GLY A 23 15.63 -12.34 9.02
N GLU A 24 14.38 -12.74 8.85
CA GLU A 24 13.98 -13.40 7.62
C GLU A 24 14.06 -12.31 6.55
N ALA A 25 14.86 -12.54 5.51
CA ALA A 25 14.92 -11.61 4.41
C ALA A 25 13.50 -11.42 3.87
N ALA A 26 13.05 -10.17 3.77
CA ALA A 26 11.75 -9.85 3.19
C ALA A 26 11.59 -10.58 1.85
N GLU A 27 10.53 -11.37 1.71
CA GLU A 27 10.23 -11.99 0.41
C GLU A 27 9.77 -10.89 -0.55
N PRO A 28 10.33 -10.83 -1.77
CA PRO A 28 9.91 -9.84 -2.75
C PRO A 28 8.44 -10.04 -3.10
N ILE A 29 7.68 -8.95 -3.11
CA ILE A 29 6.27 -8.97 -3.49
C ILE A 29 6.16 -9.14 -5.01
N ASP A 30 5.41 -10.14 -5.46
CA ASP A 30 4.93 -10.21 -6.85
C ASP A 30 3.82 -9.18 -7.03
N VAL A 31 4.16 -8.05 -7.67
CA VAL A 31 3.23 -6.93 -7.89
C VAL A 31 2.00 -7.33 -8.70
N SER A 32 2.13 -8.29 -9.63
CA SER A 32 1.01 -8.76 -10.45
C SER A 32 0.07 -9.64 -9.65
N ALA A 33 0.62 -10.57 -8.87
CA ALA A 33 -0.18 -11.46 -8.01
C ALA A 33 -0.91 -10.67 -6.92
N LEU A 34 -0.22 -9.74 -6.24
CA LEU A 34 -0.86 -8.89 -5.22
C LEU A 34 -1.93 -8.01 -5.87
N GLY A 35 -1.63 -7.37 -7.00
CA GLY A 35 -2.59 -6.51 -7.69
C GLY A 35 -3.87 -7.25 -8.09
N GLN A 36 -3.76 -8.45 -8.65
CA GLN A 36 -4.93 -9.27 -8.99
C GLN A 36 -5.71 -9.68 -7.72
N GLN A 37 -5.02 -10.04 -6.64
CA GLN A 37 -5.67 -10.36 -5.37
C GLN A 37 -6.46 -9.16 -4.80
N LEU A 38 -5.94 -7.93 -4.95
CA LEU A 38 -6.66 -6.73 -4.54
C LEU A 38 -7.88 -6.47 -5.43
N VAL A 39 -7.78 -6.70 -6.74
CA VAL A 39 -8.91 -6.60 -7.67
C VAL A 39 -10.02 -7.60 -7.29
N ASP A 40 -9.66 -8.83 -6.92
CA ASP A 40 -10.62 -9.87 -6.56
C ASP A 40 -11.28 -9.65 -5.19
N ALA A 41 -10.62 -8.90 -4.29
CA ALA A 41 -11.06 -8.67 -2.92
C ALA A 41 -11.82 -7.34 -2.68
N ALA A 42 -11.68 -6.37 -3.58
CA ALA A 42 -12.37 -5.09 -3.52
C ALA A 42 -13.69 -5.13 -4.31
N GLY A 43 -14.64 -4.29 -3.90
CA GLY A 43 -15.90 -4.05 -4.61
C GLY A 43 -15.78 -2.85 -5.54
N PHE A 44 -15.74 -3.11 -6.84
CA PHE A 44 -15.79 -2.09 -7.90
C PHE A 44 -17.20 -1.96 -8.48
N GLY A 45 -17.55 -0.75 -8.93
CA GLY A 45 -18.79 -0.48 -9.65
C GLY A 45 -18.79 -1.00 -11.08
N GLU A 46 -17.62 -1.34 -11.63
CA GLU A 46 -17.45 -1.84 -12.99
C GLU A 46 -16.31 -2.89 -13.11
N PRO A 47 -16.24 -3.65 -14.22
CA PRO A 47 -15.12 -4.55 -14.46
C PRO A 47 -13.79 -3.81 -14.58
N MET A 48 -12.79 -4.28 -13.84
CA MET A 48 -11.44 -3.74 -13.86
C MET A 48 -10.60 -4.39 -14.96
N ASN A 49 -9.88 -3.59 -15.73
CA ASN A 49 -9.08 -4.03 -16.87
C ASN A 49 -7.61 -3.74 -16.62
N ALA A 50 -6.75 -4.73 -16.90
CA ALA A 50 -5.31 -4.56 -16.78
C ALA A 50 -4.82 -3.46 -17.72
N LEU A 51 -3.97 -2.57 -17.18
CA LEU A 51 -3.28 -1.55 -17.94
C LEU A 51 -1.92 -2.07 -18.42
N ASP A 52 -1.48 -1.58 -19.58
CA ASP A 52 -0.09 -1.75 -19.99
C ASP A 52 0.84 -1.07 -18.97
N GLY A 53 1.92 -1.75 -18.60
CA GLY A 53 2.83 -1.27 -17.56
C GLY A 53 3.47 0.08 -17.91
N ALA A 54 3.85 0.32 -19.17
CA ALA A 54 4.46 1.59 -19.56
C ALA A 54 3.44 2.73 -19.53
N VAL A 55 2.18 2.44 -19.90
CA VAL A 55 1.07 3.39 -19.75
C VAL A 55 0.82 3.73 -18.28
N ALA A 56 0.78 2.72 -17.41
CA ALA A 56 0.59 2.90 -15.97
C ALA A 56 1.71 3.73 -15.34
N LEU A 57 2.98 3.44 -15.66
CA LEU A 57 4.12 4.22 -15.14
C LEU A 57 4.01 5.71 -15.48
N GLY A 58 3.65 6.03 -16.73
CA GLY A 58 3.43 7.40 -17.17
C GLY A 58 2.22 8.06 -16.50
N LEU A 59 1.11 7.33 -16.36
CA LEU A 59 -0.13 7.82 -15.74
C LEU A 59 0.07 8.17 -14.25
N TYR A 60 0.87 7.39 -13.54
CA TYR A 60 1.08 7.52 -12.10
C TYR A 60 2.30 8.36 -11.71
N GLY A 61 3.08 8.84 -12.69
CA GLY A 61 4.31 9.60 -12.41
C GLY A 61 5.34 8.78 -11.64
N ALA A 62 5.40 7.48 -11.93
CA ALA A 62 6.30 6.55 -11.26
C ALA A 62 7.78 6.85 -11.58
N PRO A 63 8.70 6.72 -10.60
CA PRO A 63 10.12 6.95 -10.85
C PRO A 63 10.70 5.92 -11.83
N GLU A 64 11.79 6.30 -12.51
CA GLU A 64 12.50 5.40 -13.42
C GLU A 64 12.96 4.13 -12.69
N GLY A 65 12.87 2.98 -13.37
CA GLY A 65 13.19 1.68 -12.78
C GLY A 65 12.06 1.03 -11.98
N THR A 66 10.91 1.72 -11.81
CA THR A 66 9.73 1.14 -11.17
C THR A 66 9.10 0.07 -12.04
N THR A 67 8.68 -1.04 -11.42
CA THR A 67 7.75 -2.00 -12.05
C THR A 67 6.36 -1.84 -11.45
N VAL A 68 5.32 -2.07 -12.26
CA VAL A 68 3.93 -1.86 -11.86
C VAL A 68 3.01 -2.92 -12.45
N ALA A 69 2.03 -3.34 -11.67
CA ALA A 69 0.81 -3.95 -12.18
C ALA A 69 -0.37 -3.06 -11.80
N ALA A 70 -1.22 -2.72 -12.76
CA ALA A 70 -2.32 -1.79 -12.55
C ALA A 70 -3.58 -2.21 -13.32
N TRP A 71 -4.73 -1.89 -12.75
CA TRP A 71 -6.04 -2.09 -13.33
C TRP A 71 -6.87 -0.83 -13.15
N ALA A 72 -7.68 -0.50 -14.15
CA ALA A 72 -8.63 0.60 -14.07
C ALA A 72 -9.98 0.18 -14.67
N GLY A 73 -11.04 0.91 -14.29
CA GLY A 73 -12.34 0.81 -14.95
C GLY A 73 -12.29 1.29 -16.40
N THR A 74 -13.45 1.47 -17.02
CA THR A 74 -13.57 1.96 -18.41
C THR A 74 -13.23 3.45 -18.56
N GLY A 75 -12.99 4.15 -17.46
CA GLY A 75 -12.86 5.60 -17.38
C GLY A 75 -14.17 6.32 -17.05
N ALA A 76 -15.27 5.58 -16.86
CA ALA A 76 -16.54 6.11 -16.38
C ALA A 76 -16.47 6.46 -14.89
N THR A 77 -15.81 5.62 -14.09
CA THR A 77 -15.60 5.84 -12.65
C THR A 77 -14.16 6.29 -12.35
N ALA A 78 -13.91 6.69 -11.11
CA ALA A 78 -12.56 7.01 -10.65
C ALA A 78 -11.70 5.77 -10.29
N GLU A 79 -12.28 4.57 -10.37
CA GLU A 79 -11.77 3.34 -9.77
C GLU A 79 -10.49 2.82 -10.43
N GLU A 80 -9.52 2.46 -9.59
CA GLU A 80 -8.22 1.93 -10.01
C GLU A 80 -7.52 1.16 -8.88
N VAL A 81 -6.67 0.21 -9.28
CA VAL A 81 -5.74 -0.51 -8.40
C VAL A 81 -4.37 -0.47 -9.05
N ALA A 82 -3.33 -0.15 -8.27
CA ALA A 82 -1.96 -0.29 -8.74
C ALA A 82 -1.03 -0.74 -7.61
N VAL A 83 -0.12 -1.65 -7.93
CA VAL A 83 0.95 -2.11 -7.05
C VAL A 83 2.28 -1.85 -7.73
N PHE A 84 3.18 -1.19 -7.02
CA PHE A 84 4.48 -0.75 -7.52
C PHE A 84 5.61 -1.37 -6.74
N ASP A 85 6.69 -1.76 -7.42
CA ASP A 85 8.03 -1.92 -6.84
C ASP A 85 8.90 -0.77 -7.35
N CYS A 86 9.20 0.18 -6.47
CA CYS A 86 9.95 1.39 -6.77
C CYS A 86 11.48 1.20 -6.62
N GLY A 87 11.94 0.00 -6.24
CA GLY A 87 13.35 -0.31 -6.03
C GLY A 87 13.99 0.26 -4.75
N SER A 88 13.36 1.23 -4.09
CA SER A 88 13.78 1.71 -2.76
C SER A 88 12.64 2.34 -1.96
N ALA A 89 12.79 2.40 -0.64
CA ALA A 89 11.81 3.02 0.26
C ALA A 89 11.70 4.53 0.05
N GLU A 90 12.79 5.19 -0.32
CA GLU A 90 12.79 6.62 -0.65
C GLU A 90 11.97 6.88 -1.93
N ALA A 91 12.15 6.06 -2.96
CA ALA A 91 11.38 6.15 -4.20
C ALA A 91 9.90 5.83 -3.97
N ALA A 92 9.59 4.82 -3.15
CA ALA A 92 8.23 4.50 -2.73
C ALA A 92 7.56 5.68 -1.99
N GLY A 93 8.26 6.29 -1.03
CA GLY A 93 7.76 7.46 -0.30
C GLY A 93 7.56 8.70 -1.18
N ALA A 94 8.38 8.87 -2.22
CA ALA A 94 8.17 9.92 -3.21
C ALA A 94 6.92 9.64 -4.07
N LEU A 95 6.72 8.39 -4.50
CA LEU A 95 5.56 8.01 -5.29
C LEU A 95 4.24 8.16 -4.51
N VAL A 96 4.20 7.81 -3.21
CA VAL A 96 3.02 8.05 -2.36
C VAL A 96 2.57 9.51 -2.44
N LYS A 97 3.49 10.47 -2.28
CA LYS A 97 3.15 11.91 -2.38
C LYS A 97 2.64 12.31 -3.76
N THR A 98 3.22 11.75 -4.82
CA THR A 98 2.76 11.98 -6.20
C THR A 98 1.33 11.47 -6.39
N LEU A 99 1.02 10.29 -5.85
CA LEU A 99 -0.31 9.67 -5.96
C LEU A 99 -1.36 10.42 -5.13
N GLU A 100 -1.02 10.83 -3.91
CA GLU A 100 -1.88 11.69 -3.07
C GLU A 100 -2.24 13.00 -3.80
N GLN A 101 -1.23 13.70 -4.32
CA GLN A 101 -1.45 14.94 -5.09
C GLN A 101 -2.31 14.71 -6.34
N ARG A 102 -2.09 13.59 -7.06
CA ARG A 102 -2.91 13.23 -8.21
C ARG A 102 -4.37 12.98 -7.79
N ASN A 103 -4.60 12.32 -6.67
CA ASN A 103 -5.95 12.08 -6.17
C ASN A 103 -6.65 13.38 -5.74
N ASP A 104 -5.95 14.32 -5.10
CA ASP A 104 -6.51 15.64 -4.75
C ASP A 104 -6.96 16.42 -5.99
N VAL A 105 -6.14 16.40 -7.05
CA VAL A 105 -6.47 17.03 -8.34
C VAL A 105 -7.66 16.34 -8.98
N ARG A 106 -7.70 15.00 -9.00
CA ARG A 106 -8.83 14.26 -9.54
C ARG A 106 -10.11 14.52 -8.74
N ALA A 107 -10.06 14.53 -7.41
CA ALA A 107 -11.21 14.80 -6.56
C ALA A 107 -11.81 16.18 -6.87
N SER A 108 -10.94 17.19 -7.04
CA SER A 108 -11.35 18.53 -7.47
C SER A 108 -12.01 18.53 -8.86
N GLN A 109 -11.51 17.73 -9.79
CA GLN A 109 -12.08 17.61 -11.14
C GLN A 109 -13.45 16.90 -11.11
N TYR A 110 -13.54 15.75 -10.43
CA TYR A 110 -14.78 14.97 -10.31
C TYR A 110 -15.89 15.75 -9.60
N ALA A 111 -15.56 16.63 -8.65
CA ALA A 111 -16.53 17.47 -7.96
C ALA A 111 -17.40 18.32 -8.90
N ASP A 112 -16.92 18.65 -10.11
CA ASP A 112 -17.67 19.47 -11.08
C ASP A 112 -18.59 18.66 -12.01
N TYR A 113 -18.25 17.41 -12.33
CA TYR A 113 -18.98 16.63 -13.35
C TYR A 113 -19.56 15.30 -12.87
N ASP A 114 -18.95 14.66 -11.87
CA ASP A 114 -19.47 13.44 -11.24
C ASP A 114 -19.06 13.38 -9.75
N PRO A 115 -19.78 14.13 -8.89
CA PRO A 115 -19.44 14.24 -7.47
C PRO A 115 -19.54 12.92 -6.69
N GLU A 116 -20.24 11.91 -7.21
CA GLU A 116 -20.40 10.61 -6.54
C GLU A 116 -19.08 9.82 -6.48
N GLU A 117 -18.11 10.15 -7.34
CA GLU A 117 -16.78 9.54 -7.37
C GLU A 117 -15.80 10.17 -6.38
N VAL A 118 -16.05 11.40 -5.92
CA VAL A 118 -15.14 12.16 -5.03
C VAL A 118 -14.83 11.39 -3.73
N PRO A 119 -15.82 10.80 -3.02
CA PRO A 119 -15.53 10.03 -1.81
C PRO A 119 -14.61 8.83 -2.05
N LYS A 120 -14.60 8.23 -3.24
CA LYS A 120 -13.70 7.10 -3.55
C LYS A 120 -12.24 7.56 -3.60
N LEU A 121 -12.00 8.75 -4.15
CA LEU A 121 -10.67 9.35 -4.25
C LEU A 121 -10.15 9.86 -2.90
N GLU A 122 -11.01 10.50 -2.10
CA GLU A 122 -10.66 11.00 -0.77
C GLU A 122 -10.41 9.86 0.24
N ASN A 123 -11.12 8.74 0.10
CA ASN A 123 -10.94 7.57 0.96
C ASN A 123 -9.95 6.55 0.38
N ALA A 124 -9.28 6.86 -0.72
CA ALA A 124 -8.35 5.95 -1.38
C ALA A 124 -7.25 5.46 -0.43
N LEU A 125 -6.91 4.18 -0.52
CA LEU A 125 -5.74 3.64 0.17
C LEU A 125 -4.49 3.94 -0.66
N ILE A 126 -3.60 4.77 -0.13
CA ILE A 126 -2.29 5.07 -0.72
C ILE A 126 -1.24 4.85 0.36
N ILE A 127 -0.58 3.69 0.34
CA ILE A 127 0.35 3.27 1.39
C ILE A 127 1.62 2.65 0.81
N SER A 128 2.70 2.69 1.58
CA SER A 128 3.99 2.06 1.23
C SER A 128 4.51 1.14 2.33
N GLY A 129 5.35 0.18 1.94
CA GLY A 129 6.11 -0.69 2.84
C GLY A 129 7.36 -1.20 2.12
N GLY A 130 8.53 -0.97 2.72
CA GLY A 130 9.81 -1.15 2.04
C GLY A 130 9.84 -0.34 0.73
N GLN A 131 10.20 -0.99 -0.37
CA GLN A 131 10.24 -0.41 -1.73
C GLN A 131 8.90 -0.43 -2.47
N TYR A 132 7.82 -0.92 -1.85
CA TYR A 132 6.54 -1.15 -2.51
C TYR A 132 5.50 -0.08 -2.17
N VAL A 133 4.60 0.19 -3.12
CA VAL A 133 3.45 1.10 -2.95
C VAL A 133 2.17 0.42 -3.44
N VAL A 134 1.07 0.65 -2.75
CA VAL A 134 -0.28 0.27 -3.20
C VAL A 134 -1.15 1.52 -3.32
N LEU A 135 -1.84 1.63 -4.45
CA LEU A 135 -2.97 2.52 -4.69
C LEU A 135 -4.24 1.67 -4.84
N LEU A 136 -5.29 1.99 -4.09
CA LEU A 136 -6.61 1.39 -4.24
C LEU A 136 -7.68 2.49 -4.11
N VAL A 137 -8.36 2.74 -5.23
CA VAL A 137 -9.55 3.60 -5.35
C VAL A 137 -10.70 2.69 -5.75
N ALA A 138 -11.65 2.46 -4.84
CA ALA A 138 -12.77 1.55 -5.05
C ALA A 138 -14.04 2.08 -4.39
N GLN A 139 -15.20 1.64 -4.89
CA GLN A 139 -16.48 1.89 -4.23
C GLN A 139 -16.54 1.24 -2.84
N ASP A 140 -16.02 0.03 -2.69
CA ASP A 140 -15.82 -0.66 -1.41
C ASP A 140 -14.43 -1.30 -1.39
N GLN A 141 -13.61 -0.97 -0.41
CA GLN A 141 -12.27 -1.56 -0.31
C GLN A 141 -12.29 -3.01 0.19
N GLY A 142 -13.39 -3.47 0.81
CA GLY A 142 -13.53 -4.84 1.30
C GLY A 142 -12.32 -5.32 2.12
N ASP A 143 -11.88 -6.55 1.85
CA ASP A 143 -10.68 -7.13 2.47
C ASP A 143 -9.37 -6.64 1.81
N ALA A 144 -9.44 -5.97 0.66
CA ALA A 144 -8.27 -5.57 -0.12
C ALA A 144 -7.35 -4.62 0.68
N ALA A 145 -7.91 -3.69 1.46
CA ALA A 145 -7.09 -2.78 2.27
C ALA A 145 -6.26 -3.52 3.33
N LYS A 146 -6.84 -4.57 3.94
CA LYS A 146 -6.14 -5.42 4.90
C LYS A 146 -5.09 -6.27 4.20
N ILE A 147 -5.41 -6.88 3.05
CA ILE A 147 -4.48 -7.68 2.24
C ILE A 147 -3.27 -6.84 1.84
N ALA A 148 -3.48 -5.61 1.35
CA ALA A 148 -2.41 -4.68 1.00
C ALA A 148 -1.51 -4.36 2.20
N SER A 149 -2.11 -3.99 3.33
CA SER A 149 -1.37 -3.66 4.55
C SER A 149 -0.54 -4.84 5.07
N ASP A 150 -1.12 -6.05 5.10
CA ASP A 150 -0.43 -7.27 5.55
C ASP A 150 0.71 -7.66 4.61
N ALA A 151 0.53 -7.47 3.29
CA ALA A 151 1.58 -7.75 2.31
C ALA A 151 2.76 -6.78 2.48
N LEU A 152 2.48 -5.48 2.56
CA LEU A 152 3.50 -4.44 2.72
C LEU A 152 4.25 -4.54 4.05
N ALA A 153 3.58 -4.95 5.14
CA ALA A 153 4.22 -5.14 6.44
C ALA A 153 5.24 -6.29 6.46
N LYS A 154 5.12 -7.29 5.56
CA LYS A 154 6.09 -8.38 5.42
C LYS A 154 7.32 -7.99 4.59
N ALA A 155 7.21 -6.89 3.83
CA ALA A 155 8.25 -6.41 2.94
C ALA A 155 9.08 -5.23 3.51
N ALA A 156 8.71 -4.72 4.68
CA ALA A 156 9.36 -3.60 5.38
C ALA A 156 10.33 -4.10 6.47
#